data_AF-A0A0C5CGU7-F1
#
_entry.id   AF-A0A0C5CGU7-F1
#
_cell.length_a   1.000
_cell.length_b   1.000
_cell.length_c   1.000
_cell.angle_alpha   90.00
_cell.angle_beta   90.00
_cell.angle_gamma   90.00
#
_symmetry.space_group_name_H-M   'P 1'
#
loop_
_entity.id
_entity.type
_entity.pdbx_description
1 polymer ?
#
loop_
_entity_poly.entity_id
_entity_poly.type
_entity_poly.pdbx_seq_one_letter_code
_entity_poly.pdbx_strand_id
1 'polypeptide(L)'
;MILNRLRHVRTHANYPFVYNQSRFHTLDATRYQIATQQQETSVPTKEESSPLKNVGRAPSNNRLLGEIFPTTRVMPMVLSRKDSIVLSFDDVPGPKTLKYLSNVRQYLSQIGTQLTAGILTVGLNIGTFINNKKPTKSLSLLFDEYGPVVRFVSPVGGDIVLINHPDHIQKVYTMEGDAPVRSTLDSLEKYRVEHRHHAYGGLYSVHGQEWTRQREKLVNPLHCAVGLHLHGLNDVSENFTQKVYNMRNHQDEVPKDLYKEIHKWAFDCIGLIVFSKRFTMLDTELVYSQCDMSWLYHSLEKATDAIIKCESGLHMWKLFTTPAWLSLVKYCDSLDNLIGKHVMEAEQAISFSAKTLDGNTTPDSLINAMLLGDEKMNAEDVATVIMDMLLIGVNTITSSMSFLLYHLAKYQRTQKLLYDEVGKLIVDLKDINSIKEKTPYLQACIKENLRLVPPIPVLTRILPKNIILDRYNIPRGTLIIMSTQDAALKESNFEDATTFKPERWLKPNTKEYHSFASIPFGHGSRKCLGQNIAETMMTLLTVQLVQKYMLEYHYGDIEPTRTFIAKPNRALKIRFIDRT
;
A
#
# COMPACT_ATOMS: atom_id res chain seq x y z
N MET A 1 -50.96 8.24 22.82
CA MET A 1 -50.69 9.57 22.21
C MET A 1 -49.34 9.61 21.48
N ILE A 2 -48.94 8.50 20.84
CA ILE A 2 -47.77 8.37 19.97
C ILE A 2 -48.19 7.38 18.90
N LEU A 3 -48.77 7.85 17.78
CA LEU A 3 -49.00 7.06 16.56
C LEU A 3 -49.59 7.87 15.37
N ASN A 4 -49.72 9.20 15.45
CA ASN A 4 -50.36 10.01 14.38
C ASN A 4 -49.53 11.16 13.81
N ARG A 5 -48.19 11.10 13.83
CA ARG A 5 -47.33 12.11 13.16
C ARG A 5 -46.28 11.50 12.21
N LEU A 6 -46.72 10.60 11.31
CA LEU A 6 -45.91 10.11 10.19
C LEU A 6 -46.71 10.09 8.86
N ARG A 7 -47.46 11.17 8.59
CA ARG A 7 -48.03 11.42 7.26
C ARG A 7 -47.82 12.88 6.90
N HIS A 8 -46.77 13.11 6.11
CA HIS A 8 -46.53 14.21 5.16
C HIS A 8 -45.06 14.64 5.21
N VAL A 9 -44.22 13.97 4.42
CA VAL A 9 -43.37 14.57 3.38
C VAL A 9 -42.91 13.38 2.53
N ARG A 10 -43.46 13.25 1.31
CA ARG A 10 -43.08 12.23 0.33
C ARG A 10 -43.13 12.85 -1.06
N THR A 11 -41.97 13.31 -1.54
CA THR A 11 -41.54 13.60 -2.93
C THR A 11 -40.11 14.14 -2.77
N HIS A 12 -39.02 13.66 -3.35
CA HIS A 12 -38.73 12.96 -4.60
C HIS A 12 -37.46 12.09 -4.45
N ALA A 13 -37.21 11.23 -5.45
CA ALA A 13 -35.99 10.46 -5.74
C ALA A 13 -35.74 9.16 -4.94
N ASN A 14 -36.52 8.12 -5.26
CA ASN A 14 -36.08 6.74 -5.12
C ASN A 14 -35.14 6.40 -6.29
N TYR A 15 -33.85 6.20 -6.02
CA TYR A 15 -32.95 5.46 -6.92
C TYR A 15 -32.42 4.23 -6.17
N PRO A 16 -32.56 3.01 -6.72
CA PRO A 16 -32.05 1.80 -6.09
C PRO A 16 -30.52 1.75 -6.21
N PHE A 17 -29.88 1.33 -5.11
CA PHE A 17 -28.44 1.15 -4.97
C PHE A 17 -27.98 -0.08 -5.76
N VAL A 18 -27.66 0.12 -7.05
CA VAL A 18 -26.99 -0.89 -7.89
C VAL A 18 -25.50 -0.63 -7.84
N TYR A 19 -24.76 -1.63 -7.36
CA TYR A 19 -23.32 -1.75 -7.55
C TYR A 19 -23.03 -1.49 -9.04
N ASN A 20 -22.41 -0.36 -9.39
CA ASN A 20 -22.29 0.06 -10.79
C ASN A 20 -21.16 -0.72 -11.49
N GLN A 21 -21.36 -2.04 -11.66
CA GLN A 21 -20.65 -2.87 -12.62
C GLN A 21 -20.94 -2.43 -14.07
N SER A 22 -21.97 -1.61 -14.30
CA SER A 22 -22.44 -1.16 -15.61
C SER A 22 -21.60 -0.07 -16.29
N ARG A 23 -20.56 0.49 -15.68
CA ARG A 23 -19.58 1.33 -16.41
C ARG A 23 -18.45 0.55 -17.10
N PHE A 24 -18.45 -0.78 -17.02
CA PHE A 24 -17.47 -1.63 -17.72
C PHE A 24 -17.97 -2.23 -19.04
N HIS A 25 -19.15 -1.84 -19.53
CA HIS A 25 -19.76 -2.43 -20.74
C HIS A 25 -20.14 -1.46 -21.87
N THR A 26 -19.79 -0.17 -21.79
CA THR A 26 -20.17 0.81 -22.81
C THR A 26 -19.00 1.70 -23.26
N LEU A 27 -17.89 1.09 -23.65
CA LEU A 27 -16.87 1.71 -24.51
C LEU A 27 -16.18 0.61 -25.32
N ASP A 28 -16.88 -0.04 -26.26
CA ASP A 28 -16.25 -0.84 -27.35
C ASP A 28 -17.21 -1.33 -28.46
N ALA A 29 -18.36 -0.68 -28.67
CA ALA A 29 -19.35 -1.15 -29.66
C ALA A 29 -19.39 -0.35 -30.99
N THR A 30 -18.49 0.60 -31.23
CA THR A 30 -18.60 1.50 -32.40
C THR A 30 -17.30 1.78 -33.15
N ARG A 31 -16.35 0.84 -33.17
CA ARG A 31 -15.26 0.83 -34.16
C ARG A 31 -14.79 -0.60 -34.45
N TYR A 32 -15.58 -1.35 -35.22
CA TYR A 32 -15.10 -2.42 -36.13
C TYR A 32 -16.31 -2.92 -36.94
N GLN A 33 -16.80 -2.06 -37.82
CA GLN A 33 -17.46 -2.49 -39.05
C GLN A 33 -16.66 -1.88 -40.19
N ILE A 34 -16.56 -2.62 -41.29
CA ILE A 34 -15.74 -2.41 -42.50
C ILE A 34 -14.40 -3.18 -42.45
N ALA A 35 -14.48 -4.48 -42.80
CA ALA A 35 -13.62 -5.11 -43.80
C ALA A 35 -14.05 -6.57 -44.00
N THR A 36 -15.05 -6.81 -44.85
CA THR A 36 -15.32 -8.13 -45.44
C THR A 36 -15.72 -7.96 -46.89
N GLN A 37 -14.78 -8.29 -47.79
CA GLN A 37 -14.89 -8.81 -49.16
C GLN A 37 -13.45 -9.29 -49.47
N GLN A 38 -13.11 -10.44 -50.03
CA GLN A 38 -13.78 -11.50 -50.78
C GLN A 38 -12.77 -12.69 -50.91
N GLN A 39 -13.24 -13.80 -51.49
CA GLN A 39 -12.51 -14.99 -52.04
C GLN A 39 -12.34 -16.19 -51.09
N GLU A 40 -13.24 -17.19 -51.20
CA GLU A 40 -13.27 -18.32 -52.17
C GLU A 40 -12.34 -19.48 -51.75
N THR A 41 -12.90 -20.48 -51.05
CA THR A 41 -13.21 -21.85 -51.53
C THR A 41 -12.02 -22.66 -52.07
N SER A 42 -11.63 -23.70 -51.34
CA SER A 42 -11.50 -25.07 -51.89
C SER A 42 -11.27 -26.11 -50.78
N VAL A 43 -12.10 -27.16 -50.84
CA VAL A 43 -11.98 -28.45 -50.12
C VAL A 43 -11.07 -29.36 -50.98
N PRO A 44 -10.38 -30.34 -50.40
CA PRO A 44 -10.74 -31.72 -50.75
C PRO A 44 -10.72 -32.73 -49.60
N THR A 45 -11.48 -33.78 -49.88
CA THR A 45 -11.89 -34.97 -49.14
C THR A 45 -10.81 -36.05 -48.94
N LYS A 46 -11.09 -36.93 -47.98
CA LYS A 46 -10.44 -38.22 -47.66
C LYS A 46 -10.40 -39.19 -48.86
N GLU A 47 -9.40 -40.06 -48.92
CA GLU A 47 -9.55 -41.54 -48.83
C GLU A 47 -8.21 -42.31 -48.90
N GLU A 48 -8.26 -43.56 -48.47
CA GLU A 48 -7.21 -44.50 -48.07
C GLU A 48 -6.46 -45.18 -49.23
N SER A 49 -5.23 -45.69 -48.96
CA SER A 49 -4.81 -47.10 -49.17
C SER A 49 -3.28 -47.27 -49.37
N SER A 50 -2.73 -48.27 -48.67
CA SER A 50 -1.35 -48.81 -48.69
C SER A 50 -1.04 -49.66 -49.97
N PRO A 51 0.09 -50.40 -50.18
CA PRO A 51 1.26 -50.67 -49.30
C PRO A 51 2.68 -50.87 -49.96
N LEU A 52 3.71 -50.90 -49.09
CA LEU A 52 4.89 -51.83 -49.04
C LEU A 52 6.05 -51.89 -50.09
N LYS A 53 7.24 -52.17 -49.51
CA LYS A 53 8.53 -52.72 -50.05
C LYS A 53 9.55 -51.68 -50.58
N ASN A 54 10.86 -51.71 -50.27
CA ASN A 54 11.78 -52.83 -50.08
C ASN A 54 13.04 -52.46 -49.25
N VAL A 55 13.66 -53.51 -48.71
CA VAL A 55 14.91 -53.59 -47.93
C VAL A 55 16.15 -53.53 -48.83
N GLY A 56 17.24 -52.92 -48.36
CA GLY A 56 18.58 -52.99 -48.98
C GLY A 56 19.71 -52.87 -47.94
N ARG A 57 20.59 -53.88 -47.88
CA ARG A 57 21.67 -54.14 -46.91
C ARG A 57 22.92 -53.25 -47.08
N ALA A 58 23.67 -53.13 -45.97
CA ALA A 58 25.00 -52.54 -45.79
C ALA A 58 26.16 -53.26 -46.50
N PRO A 59 27.39 -52.72 -46.41
CA PRO A 59 28.43 -53.50 -45.73
C PRO A 59 29.36 -52.72 -44.76
N SER A 60 30.06 -53.53 -43.98
CA SER A 60 30.84 -53.35 -42.75
C SER A 60 32.33 -53.03 -42.94
N ASN A 61 32.97 -52.50 -41.88
CA ASN A 61 34.27 -52.91 -41.27
C ASN A 61 34.79 -51.80 -40.34
N ASN A 62 35.47 -51.99 -39.21
CA ASN A 62 35.64 -53.05 -38.20
C ASN A 62 36.55 -52.45 -37.09
N ARG A 63 36.61 -53.07 -35.89
CA ARG A 63 37.50 -52.84 -34.69
C ARG A 63 36.94 -51.94 -33.58
N LEU A 64 37.03 -52.25 -32.29
CA LEU A 64 37.50 -53.41 -31.49
C LEU A 64 37.01 -53.17 -30.04
N LEU A 65 36.53 -54.21 -29.34
CA LEU A 65 36.71 -54.54 -27.90
C LEU A 65 35.44 -55.10 -27.19
N GLY A 66 35.59 -56.34 -26.70
CA GLY A 66 35.29 -56.77 -25.32
C GLY A 66 33.83 -56.81 -24.86
N GLU A 67 33.29 -58.03 -24.75
CA GLU A 67 31.97 -58.35 -24.18
C GLU A 67 31.87 -58.04 -22.68
N ILE A 68 30.84 -57.27 -22.29
CA ILE A 68 30.19 -57.32 -20.96
C ILE A 68 28.68 -57.21 -21.22
N PHE A 69 27.93 -58.17 -20.69
CA PHE A 69 26.47 -58.36 -20.81
C PHE A 69 25.65 -57.05 -20.81
N PRO A 70 24.66 -56.84 -21.71
CA PRO A 70 23.78 -55.69 -21.63
C PRO A 70 22.75 -55.90 -20.53
N THR A 71 23.01 -55.35 -19.34
CA THR A 71 21.96 -54.99 -18.39
C THR A 71 20.95 -54.11 -19.10
N THR A 72 19.68 -54.51 -19.04
CA THR A 72 18.51 -53.80 -19.56
C THR A 72 18.66 -52.30 -19.29
N ARG A 73 18.76 -51.49 -20.35
CA ARG A 73 18.62 -50.04 -20.24
C ARG A 73 17.24 -49.78 -19.62
N VAL A 74 17.23 -49.46 -18.33
CA VAL A 74 16.11 -48.74 -17.73
C VAL A 74 16.10 -47.40 -18.46
N MET A 75 15.25 -47.29 -19.48
CA MET A 75 14.91 -45.98 -20.00
C MET A 75 14.41 -45.17 -18.80
N PRO A 76 14.96 -43.99 -18.51
CA PRO A 76 14.32 -43.12 -17.54
C PRO A 76 12.90 -42.94 -18.06
N MET A 77 11.94 -43.40 -17.25
CA MET A 77 10.54 -43.17 -17.48
C MET A 77 10.43 -41.66 -17.60
N VAL A 78 10.30 -41.17 -18.82
CA VAL A 78 9.91 -39.79 -19.07
C VAL A 78 8.57 -39.69 -18.38
N LEU A 79 8.58 -39.13 -17.16
CA LEU A 79 7.38 -38.68 -16.50
C LEU A 79 6.74 -37.73 -17.51
N SER A 80 5.76 -38.26 -18.24
CA SER A 80 4.79 -37.49 -18.98
C SER A 80 4.47 -36.30 -18.07
N ARG A 81 4.76 -35.08 -18.55
CA ARG A 81 4.25 -33.86 -17.94
C ARG A 81 2.73 -34.06 -17.94
N LYS A 82 2.19 -34.51 -16.82
CA LYS A 82 0.76 -34.52 -16.57
C LYS A 82 0.38 -33.05 -16.66
N ASP A 83 -0.42 -32.68 -17.67
CA ASP A 83 -0.95 -31.33 -17.77
C ASP A 83 -1.49 -30.94 -16.39
N SER A 84 -1.02 -29.82 -15.86
CA SER A 84 -1.39 -29.36 -14.53
C SER A 84 -2.92 -29.22 -14.49
N ILE A 85 -3.58 -30.10 -13.75
CA ILE A 85 -5.05 -30.11 -13.64
C ILE A 85 -5.46 -28.76 -13.06
N VAL A 86 -6.16 -27.95 -13.85
CA VAL A 86 -6.71 -26.67 -13.42
C VAL A 86 -8.07 -26.94 -12.76
N LEU A 87 -8.15 -26.64 -11.47
CA LEU A 87 -9.35 -26.76 -10.65
C LEU A 87 -10.24 -25.53 -10.76
N SER A 88 -11.52 -25.73 -10.44
CA SER A 88 -12.52 -24.64 -10.43
C SER A 88 -12.24 -23.68 -9.28
N PHE A 89 -12.82 -22.48 -9.36
CA PHE A 89 -12.78 -21.52 -8.27
C PHE A 89 -13.39 -22.08 -6.98
N ASP A 90 -14.40 -22.95 -7.08
CA ASP A 90 -15.11 -23.60 -5.95
C ASP A 90 -14.26 -24.58 -5.15
N ASP A 91 -13.20 -25.07 -5.77
CA ASP A 91 -12.22 -25.97 -5.17
C ASP A 91 -11.15 -25.23 -4.35
N VAL A 92 -11.09 -23.89 -4.43
CA VAL A 92 -10.14 -23.11 -3.61
C VAL A 92 -10.47 -23.33 -2.12
N PRO A 93 -9.48 -23.75 -1.31
CA PRO A 93 -9.69 -24.06 0.09
C PRO A 93 -9.96 -22.79 0.91
N GLY A 94 -10.68 -22.94 2.02
CA GLY A 94 -10.98 -21.84 2.93
C GLY A 94 -12.02 -22.20 3.98
N PRO A 95 -12.34 -21.28 4.91
CA PRO A 95 -13.24 -21.54 6.03
C PRO A 95 -14.63 -22.00 5.57
N LYS A 96 -15.02 -23.24 5.92
CA LYS A 96 -16.27 -23.88 5.49
C LYS A 96 -17.52 -23.21 6.05
N THR A 97 -17.44 -22.58 7.22
CA THR A 97 -18.56 -21.87 7.86
C THR A 97 -19.14 -20.76 6.97
N LEU A 98 -18.30 -20.15 6.12
CA LEU A 98 -18.72 -19.13 5.17
C LEU A 98 -19.45 -19.72 3.95
N LYS A 99 -19.14 -20.96 3.56
CA LYS A 99 -19.87 -21.69 2.49
C LYS A 99 -21.30 -22.06 2.89
N TYR A 100 -21.59 -22.23 4.19
CA TYR A 100 -22.97 -22.44 4.65
C TYR A 100 -23.79 -21.14 4.62
N LEU A 101 -23.14 -19.99 4.89
CA LEU A 101 -23.76 -18.68 4.80
C LEU A 101 -24.02 -18.23 3.35
N SER A 102 -23.29 -18.74 2.36
CA SER A 102 -23.56 -18.44 0.95
C SER A 102 -24.90 -18.99 0.46
N ASN A 103 -25.48 -20.01 1.11
CA ASN A 103 -26.85 -20.46 0.79
C ASN A 103 -27.90 -19.39 1.16
N VAL A 104 -27.57 -18.50 2.09
CA VAL A 104 -28.42 -17.35 2.47
C VAL A 104 -28.34 -16.22 1.43
N ARG A 105 -27.35 -16.24 0.52
CA ARG A 105 -27.17 -15.25 -0.57
C ARG A 105 -28.40 -15.11 -1.46
N GLN A 106 -29.12 -16.21 -1.69
CA GLN A 106 -30.36 -16.21 -2.49
C GLN A 106 -31.48 -15.42 -1.78
N TYR A 107 -31.55 -15.50 -0.46
CA TYR A 107 -32.55 -14.81 0.37
C TYR A 107 -32.15 -13.37 0.74
N LEU A 108 -30.85 -13.10 0.89
CA LEU A 108 -30.31 -11.78 1.21
C LEU A 108 -30.26 -10.82 0.01
N SER A 109 -30.50 -11.30 -1.22
CA SER A 109 -30.55 -10.44 -2.41
C SER A 109 -31.64 -9.35 -2.34
N GLN A 110 -32.66 -9.54 -1.48
CA GLN A 110 -33.73 -8.56 -1.21
C GLN A 110 -33.45 -7.62 -0.03
N ILE A 111 -32.43 -7.89 0.79
CA ILE A 111 -32.02 -7.04 1.91
C ILE A 111 -30.86 -6.18 1.42
N GLY A 112 -31.06 -4.86 1.41
CA GLY A 112 -30.24 -3.89 0.70
C GLY A 112 -28.73 -4.14 0.76
N THR A 113 -28.10 -4.05 -0.41
CA THR A 113 -26.66 -4.18 -0.73
C THR A 113 -25.70 -3.47 0.22
N GLN A 114 -26.17 -2.49 0.98
CA GLN A 114 -25.40 -1.70 1.94
C GLN A 114 -25.18 -2.41 3.29
N LEU A 115 -26.08 -3.29 3.73
CA LEU A 115 -26.00 -3.95 5.05
C LEU A 115 -24.97 -5.09 5.06
N THR A 116 -24.68 -5.58 3.88
CA THR A 116 -23.96 -6.81 3.61
C THR A 116 -22.55 -6.58 3.08
N ALA A 117 -22.30 -5.44 2.41
CA ALA A 117 -20.94 -4.93 2.22
C ALA A 117 -20.23 -4.70 3.56
N GLY A 118 -20.97 -4.35 4.62
CA GLY A 118 -20.43 -4.25 5.98
C GLY A 118 -20.02 -5.59 6.60
N ILE A 119 -20.76 -6.66 6.31
CA ILE A 119 -20.39 -8.05 6.68
C ILE A 119 -19.16 -8.52 5.88
N LEU A 120 -19.01 -8.06 4.63
CA LEU A 120 -17.83 -8.29 3.82
C LEU A 120 -16.59 -7.61 4.42
N THR A 121 -16.69 -6.35 4.86
CA THR A 121 -15.57 -5.71 5.55
C THR A 121 -15.31 -6.27 6.94
N VAL A 122 -16.29 -6.93 7.57
CA VAL A 122 -16.08 -7.69 8.82
C VAL A 122 -15.22 -8.92 8.62
N GLY A 123 -15.37 -9.60 7.48
CA GLY A 123 -14.50 -10.71 7.11
C GLY A 123 -13.11 -10.24 6.64
N LEU A 124 -13.01 -9.03 6.08
CA LEU A 124 -11.79 -8.48 5.48
C LEU A 124 -10.94 -7.62 6.41
N ASN A 125 -11.52 -7.09 7.47
CA ASN A 125 -10.81 -6.54 8.61
C ASN A 125 -10.25 -7.67 9.48
N ILE A 126 -9.44 -8.53 8.88
CA ILE A 126 -8.75 -9.63 9.59
C ILE A 126 -7.82 -9.07 10.69
N GLY A 127 -7.55 -7.76 10.67
CA GLY A 127 -6.84 -7.05 11.74
C GLY A 127 -7.70 -6.63 12.94
N THR A 128 -9.00 -6.31 12.78
CA THR A 128 -9.79 -5.65 13.84
C THR A 128 -10.89 -6.49 14.49
N PHE A 129 -11.11 -7.73 14.04
CA PHE A 129 -12.00 -8.70 14.69
C PHE A 129 -11.27 -9.79 15.48
N ILE A 130 -10.34 -9.35 16.32
CA ILE A 130 -9.98 -10.17 17.47
C ILE A 130 -10.30 -9.40 18.73
N ASN A 131 -11.38 -9.86 19.36
CA ASN A 131 -11.85 -9.52 20.70
C ASN A 131 -10.72 -8.97 21.61
N ASN A 132 -10.95 -7.81 22.24
CA ASN A 132 -10.07 -7.13 23.22
C ASN A 132 -9.63 -8.00 24.43
N LYS A 133 -9.96 -9.30 24.45
CA LYS A 133 -9.67 -10.21 25.56
C LYS A 133 -8.92 -11.49 25.17
N LYS A 134 -8.83 -11.92 23.89
CA LYS A 134 -8.02 -13.11 23.48
C LYS A 134 -7.62 -13.05 21.98
N PRO A 135 -6.32 -13.07 21.62
CA PRO A 135 -5.84 -12.92 20.24
C PRO A 135 -5.98 -14.21 19.40
N THR A 136 -7.16 -14.56 18.86
CA THR A 136 -7.31 -15.71 17.97
C THR A 136 -6.91 -15.43 16.52
N LYS A 137 -5.75 -16.00 16.17
CA LYS A 137 -5.18 -16.37 14.86
C LYS A 137 -4.54 -15.27 13.99
N SER A 138 -3.29 -15.50 13.57
CA SER A 138 -2.52 -14.70 12.59
C SER A 138 -2.95 -15.07 11.16
N LEU A 139 -2.76 -14.18 10.17
CA LEU A 139 -2.96 -14.53 8.75
C LEU A 139 -2.15 -15.76 8.34
N SER A 140 -0.94 -15.94 8.90
CA SER A 140 -0.12 -17.15 8.74
C SER A 140 -0.89 -18.42 9.00
N LEU A 141 -1.68 -18.48 10.06
CA LEU A 141 -2.40 -19.71 10.43
C LEU A 141 -3.46 -20.12 9.40
N LEU A 142 -4.03 -19.16 8.65
CA LEU A 142 -4.93 -19.49 7.55
C LEU A 142 -4.17 -20.15 6.40
N PHE A 143 -2.96 -19.68 6.12
CA PHE A 143 -2.12 -20.26 5.09
C PHE A 143 -1.52 -21.61 5.51
N ASP A 144 -1.24 -21.79 6.81
CA ASP A 144 -0.80 -23.07 7.37
C ASP A 144 -1.93 -24.12 7.30
N GLU A 145 -3.19 -23.70 7.49
CA GLU A 145 -4.36 -24.58 7.49
C GLU A 145 -4.87 -24.92 6.07
N TYR A 146 -4.92 -23.92 5.18
CA TYR A 146 -5.56 -24.04 3.86
C TYR A 146 -4.57 -24.03 2.68
N GLY A 147 -3.29 -23.73 2.91
CA GLY A 147 -2.29 -23.59 1.86
C GLY A 147 -2.15 -22.15 1.31
N PRO A 148 -1.38 -21.96 0.22
CA PRO A 148 -0.94 -20.62 -0.24
C PRO A 148 -2.01 -19.79 -0.95
N VAL A 149 -3.19 -20.35 -1.22
CA VAL A 149 -4.34 -19.69 -1.86
C VAL A 149 -5.59 -20.01 -1.05
N VAL A 150 -6.18 -19.00 -0.41
CA VAL A 150 -7.31 -19.18 0.52
C VAL A 150 -8.50 -18.35 0.06
N ARG A 151 -9.66 -18.97 -0.14
CA ARG A 151 -10.91 -18.31 -0.54
C ARG A 151 -11.80 -18.04 0.65
N PHE A 152 -12.21 -16.79 0.80
CA PHE A 152 -13.28 -16.34 1.68
C PHE A 152 -14.53 -16.13 0.84
N VAL A 153 -15.49 -17.03 1.03
CA VAL A 153 -16.79 -16.95 0.34
C VAL A 153 -17.64 -15.88 1.02
N SER A 154 -18.10 -14.92 0.25
CA SER A 154 -18.99 -13.91 0.81
C SER A 154 -20.45 -14.38 0.81
N PRO A 155 -21.20 -14.20 1.91
CA PRO A 155 -22.65 -14.36 1.87
C PRO A 155 -23.32 -13.36 0.93
N VAL A 156 -22.72 -12.18 0.69
CA VAL A 156 -23.21 -11.16 -0.26
C VAL A 156 -22.06 -10.39 -0.89
N GLY A 157 -22.02 -10.35 -2.22
CA GLY A 157 -20.96 -9.70 -3.00
C GLY A 157 -20.01 -10.68 -3.68
N GLY A 158 -18.86 -10.18 -4.12
CA GLY A 158 -17.79 -10.98 -4.70
C GLY A 158 -16.99 -11.72 -3.63
N ASP A 159 -16.39 -12.84 -4.02
CA ASP A 159 -15.50 -13.61 -3.16
C ASP A 159 -14.10 -13.02 -3.14
N ILE A 160 -13.35 -13.42 -2.12
CA ILE A 160 -12.05 -12.81 -1.81
C ILE A 160 -11.04 -13.92 -1.70
N VAL A 161 -9.86 -13.69 -2.28
CA VAL A 161 -8.78 -14.65 -2.26
C VAL A 161 -7.58 -14.03 -1.55
N LEU A 162 -7.08 -14.71 -0.53
CA LEU A 162 -5.83 -14.37 0.12
C LEU A 162 -4.71 -15.21 -0.46
N ILE A 163 -3.56 -14.57 -0.70
CA ILE A 163 -2.33 -15.22 -1.13
C ILE A 163 -1.12 -14.68 -0.37
N ASN A 164 -0.09 -15.51 -0.20
CA ASN A 164 1.19 -15.13 0.41
C ASN A 164 2.42 -15.70 -0.32
N HIS A 165 2.23 -16.46 -1.40
CA HIS A 165 3.35 -17.00 -2.17
C HIS A 165 3.89 -15.93 -3.14
N PRO A 166 5.21 -15.66 -3.18
CA PRO A 166 5.78 -14.61 -4.04
C PRO A 166 5.45 -14.76 -5.52
N ASP A 167 5.47 -15.99 -6.07
CA ASP A 167 5.10 -16.24 -7.47
C ASP A 167 3.64 -15.87 -7.78
N HIS A 168 2.72 -16.11 -6.83
CA HIS A 168 1.31 -15.74 -6.99
C HIS A 168 1.15 -14.22 -6.95
N ILE A 169 1.86 -13.57 -6.04
CA ILE A 169 1.88 -12.10 -5.93
C ILE A 169 2.41 -11.51 -7.24
N GLN A 170 3.55 -11.99 -7.75
CA GLN A 170 4.10 -11.57 -9.03
C GLN A 170 3.08 -11.76 -10.16
N LYS A 171 2.44 -12.93 -10.25
CA LYS A 171 1.46 -13.21 -11.29
C LYS A 171 0.27 -12.25 -11.27
N VAL A 172 -0.20 -11.86 -10.09
CA VAL A 172 -1.26 -10.84 -9.95
C VAL A 172 -0.80 -9.50 -10.52
N TYR A 173 0.41 -9.04 -10.17
CA TYR A 173 0.98 -7.80 -10.69
C TYR A 173 1.22 -7.85 -12.20
N THR A 174 1.77 -8.94 -12.73
CA THR A 174 2.00 -9.10 -14.18
C THR A 174 0.69 -9.09 -14.97
N MET A 175 -0.42 -9.50 -14.35
CA MET A 175 -1.73 -9.60 -15.00
C MET A 175 -2.68 -8.42 -14.69
N GLU A 176 -2.21 -7.38 -14.00
CA GLU A 176 -3.06 -6.27 -13.51
C GLU A 176 -3.47 -5.26 -14.60
N GLY A 177 -2.78 -5.25 -15.75
CA GLY A 177 -3.00 -4.31 -16.85
C GLY A 177 -2.53 -2.88 -16.55
N ASP A 178 -2.81 -1.94 -17.46
CA ASP A 178 -2.26 -0.58 -17.38
C ASP A 178 -2.93 0.29 -16.28
N ALA A 179 -4.18 -0.02 -15.94
CA ALA A 179 -4.98 0.73 -14.98
C ALA A 179 -5.44 -0.15 -13.80
N PRO A 180 -4.51 -0.56 -12.90
CA PRO A 180 -4.79 -1.48 -11.82
C PRO A 180 -5.83 -0.92 -10.83
N VAL A 181 -6.74 -1.78 -10.40
CA VAL A 181 -7.79 -1.48 -9.42
C VAL A 181 -7.47 -2.18 -8.10
N ARG A 182 -7.73 -1.51 -6.97
CA ARG A 182 -7.48 -2.02 -5.61
C ARG A 182 -8.61 -1.62 -4.67
N SER A 183 -8.66 -2.19 -3.47
CA SER A 183 -9.58 -1.73 -2.43
C SER A 183 -9.18 -0.33 -1.91
N THR A 184 -10.17 0.51 -1.66
CA THR A 184 -10.06 1.91 -1.24
C THR A 184 -10.52 2.10 0.21
N LEU A 185 -10.54 3.34 0.68
CA LEU A 185 -11.10 3.73 1.98
C LEU A 185 -12.53 4.18 1.73
N ASP A 186 -13.47 3.26 1.87
CA ASP A 186 -14.87 3.47 1.54
C ASP A 186 -15.46 4.68 2.29
N SER A 187 -14.98 4.94 3.53
CA SER A 187 -15.45 6.07 4.32
C SER A 187 -15.02 7.42 3.75
N LEU A 188 -13.80 7.52 3.20
CA LEU A 188 -13.33 8.72 2.50
C LEU A 188 -14.00 8.89 1.15
N GLU A 189 -14.23 7.81 0.41
CA GLU A 189 -14.97 7.86 -0.85
C GLU A 189 -16.39 8.38 -0.62
N LYS A 190 -17.12 7.83 0.36
CA LYS A 190 -18.45 8.31 0.75
C LYS A 190 -18.41 9.79 1.14
N TYR A 191 -17.42 10.21 1.93
CA TYR A 191 -17.29 11.61 2.35
C TYR A 191 -17.14 12.55 1.14
N ARG A 192 -16.27 12.21 0.18
CA ARG A 192 -16.01 13.07 -0.97
C ARG A 192 -17.16 13.10 -1.97
N VAL A 193 -17.68 11.94 -2.33
CA VAL A 193 -18.68 11.81 -3.39
C VAL A 193 -20.07 12.19 -2.90
N GLU A 194 -20.46 11.73 -1.69
CA GLU A 194 -21.82 11.90 -1.19
C GLU A 194 -21.99 13.14 -0.30
N HIS A 195 -21.01 13.49 0.53
CA HIS A 195 -21.13 14.64 1.45
C HIS A 195 -20.63 15.94 0.84
N ARG A 196 -19.45 15.93 0.20
CA ARG A 196 -18.88 17.14 -0.43
C ARG A 196 -19.25 17.31 -1.90
N HIS A 197 -19.75 16.25 -2.55
CA HIS A 197 -20.03 16.23 -3.99
C HIS A 197 -18.81 16.63 -4.84
N HIS A 198 -17.60 16.28 -4.40
CA HIS A 198 -16.39 16.55 -5.16
C HIS A 198 -16.45 15.82 -6.50
N ALA A 199 -16.10 16.52 -7.58
CA ALA A 199 -15.90 15.89 -8.89
C ALA A 199 -14.73 14.89 -8.85
N TYR A 200 -13.77 15.15 -7.96
CA TYR A 200 -12.53 14.42 -7.80
C TYR A 200 -12.52 13.61 -6.48
N GLY A 201 -12.52 12.29 -6.60
CA GLY A 201 -12.55 11.38 -5.44
C GLY A 201 -11.23 11.22 -4.68
N GLY A 202 -10.13 11.80 -5.16
CA GLY A 202 -8.78 11.57 -4.62
C GLY A 202 -8.04 10.42 -5.28
N LEU A 203 -6.72 10.57 -5.43
CA LEU A 203 -5.85 9.58 -6.06
C LEU A 203 -5.92 8.21 -5.36
N TYR A 204 -6.20 8.21 -4.05
CA TYR A 204 -6.39 6.96 -3.33
C TYR A 204 -7.64 6.20 -3.76
N SER A 205 -8.75 6.91 -3.99
CA SER A 205 -10.09 6.34 -4.19
C SER A 205 -10.50 6.17 -5.65
N VAL A 206 -9.91 6.90 -6.59
CA VAL A 206 -10.25 6.77 -8.02
C VAL A 206 -9.61 5.54 -8.68
N HIS A 207 -10.19 5.05 -9.77
CA HIS A 207 -9.72 3.87 -10.51
C HIS A 207 -9.73 4.08 -12.02
N GLY A 208 -9.14 3.13 -12.76
CA GLY A 208 -9.16 3.13 -14.23
C GLY A 208 -8.31 4.23 -14.85
N GLN A 209 -8.69 4.64 -16.07
CA GLN A 209 -7.99 5.69 -16.82
C GLN A 209 -7.94 7.04 -16.08
N GLU A 210 -8.98 7.35 -15.31
CA GLU A 210 -9.01 8.58 -14.53
C GLU A 210 -7.91 8.59 -13.47
N TRP A 211 -7.68 7.46 -12.80
CA TRP A 211 -6.55 7.33 -11.89
C TRP A 211 -5.21 7.48 -12.61
N THR A 212 -5.04 6.89 -13.80
CA THR A 212 -3.80 6.99 -14.59
C THR A 212 -3.50 8.44 -14.94
N ARG A 213 -4.49 9.15 -15.53
CA ARG A 213 -4.40 10.57 -15.90
C ARG A 213 -4.00 11.43 -14.71
N GLN A 214 -4.64 11.22 -13.57
CA GLN A 214 -4.33 12.00 -12.35
C GLN A 214 -2.94 11.69 -11.80
N ARG A 215 -2.50 10.44 -11.89
CA ARG A 215 -1.20 10.05 -11.39
C ARG A 215 -0.08 10.67 -12.21
N GLU A 216 -0.21 10.67 -13.54
CA GLU A 216 0.77 11.27 -14.45
C GLU A 216 1.02 12.75 -14.11
N LYS A 217 -0.06 13.50 -13.84
CA LYS A 217 -0.01 14.89 -13.37
C LYS A 217 0.80 15.12 -12.09
N LEU A 218 0.82 14.13 -11.20
CA LEU A 218 1.35 14.28 -9.84
C LEU A 218 2.78 13.78 -9.68
N VAL A 219 3.24 12.85 -10.51
CA VAL A 219 4.56 12.23 -10.36
C VAL A 219 5.68 13.27 -10.43
N ASN A 220 5.67 14.13 -11.44
CA ASN A 220 6.72 15.13 -11.63
C ASN A 220 6.69 16.23 -10.56
N PRO A 221 5.55 16.90 -10.27
CA PRO A 221 5.46 17.88 -9.19
C PRO A 221 5.94 17.35 -7.84
N LEU A 222 5.54 16.12 -7.50
CA LEU A 222 5.92 15.52 -6.23
C LEU A 222 7.42 15.24 -6.16
N HIS A 223 8.02 14.71 -7.22
CA HIS A 223 9.45 14.46 -7.29
C HIS A 223 10.25 15.77 -7.11
N CYS A 224 9.83 16.84 -7.79
CA CYS A 224 10.49 18.15 -7.68
C CYS A 224 10.36 18.75 -6.28
N ALA A 225 9.18 18.67 -5.66
CA ALA A 225 8.93 19.23 -4.32
C ALA A 225 9.87 18.65 -3.25
N VAL A 226 10.23 17.36 -3.33
CA VAL A 226 11.19 16.77 -2.39
C VAL A 226 12.57 17.41 -2.50
N GLY A 227 13.07 17.61 -3.73
CA GLY A 227 14.38 18.23 -3.98
C GLY A 227 14.44 19.67 -3.47
N LEU A 228 13.36 20.44 -3.68
CA LEU A 228 13.26 21.84 -3.24
C LEU A 228 13.33 22.00 -1.72
N HIS A 229 12.84 21.01 -0.97
CA HIS A 229 12.70 21.10 0.48
C HIS A 229 13.73 20.30 1.27
N LEU A 230 14.76 19.71 0.63
CA LEU A 230 15.76 18.88 1.32
C LEU A 230 16.43 19.59 2.51
N HIS A 231 16.81 20.85 2.36
CA HIS A 231 17.41 21.62 3.46
C HIS A 231 16.44 21.79 4.62
N GLY A 232 15.19 22.18 4.35
CA GLY A 232 14.20 22.34 5.41
C GLY A 232 13.80 21.01 6.07
N LEU A 233 13.79 19.90 5.33
CA LEU A 233 13.60 18.56 5.91
C LEU A 233 14.75 18.17 6.84
N ASN A 234 15.99 18.53 6.48
CA ASN A 234 17.15 18.35 7.33
C ASN A 234 17.05 19.22 8.60
N ASP A 235 16.64 20.50 8.48
CA ASP A 235 16.44 21.38 9.63
C ASP A 235 15.37 20.86 10.59
N VAL A 236 14.22 20.38 10.06
CA VAL A 236 13.15 19.79 10.88
C VAL A 236 13.63 18.53 11.61
N SER A 237 14.45 17.72 10.95
CA SER A 237 15.07 16.56 11.57
C SER A 237 16.07 16.97 12.66
N GLU A 238 16.79 18.08 12.47
CA GLU A 238 17.78 18.55 13.44
C GLU A 238 17.08 19.08 14.69
N ASN A 239 15.99 19.82 14.49
CA ASN A 239 15.11 20.27 15.56
C ASN A 239 14.53 19.08 16.34
N PHE A 240 14.11 18.01 15.65
CA PHE A 240 13.67 16.79 16.32
C PHE A 240 14.80 16.16 17.14
N THR A 241 15.99 16.05 16.58
CA THR A 241 17.18 15.52 17.26
C THR A 241 17.53 16.33 18.51
N GLN A 242 17.39 17.66 18.46
CA GLN A 242 17.57 18.55 19.61
C GLN A 242 16.44 18.42 20.63
N LYS A 243 15.19 18.24 20.17
CA LYS A 243 14.05 17.99 21.04
C LYS A 243 14.21 16.68 21.82
N VAL A 244 14.78 15.64 21.19
CA VAL A 244 15.15 14.40 21.88
C VAL A 244 16.08 14.70 23.06
N TYR A 245 17.11 15.53 22.90
CA TYR A 245 17.98 15.94 24.01
C TYR A 245 17.17 16.50 25.19
N ASN A 246 16.23 17.41 24.89
CA ASN A 246 15.44 18.13 25.89
C ASN A 246 14.38 17.27 26.58
N MET A 247 13.89 16.21 25.93
CA MET A 247 12.81 15.37 26.47
C MET A 247 13.31 14.15 27.26
N ARG A 248 14.62 13.84 27.20
CA ARG A 248 15.20 12.72 27.96
C ARG A 248 15.21 13.01 29.45
N ASN A 249 15.01 11.96 30.25
CA ASN A 249 15.23 12.02 31.68
C ASN A 249 16.72 11.89 32.04
N HIS A 250 17.05 11.89 33.33
CA HIS A 250 18.45 11.72 33.82
C HIS A 250 19.10 10.37 33.48
N GLN A 251 18.34 9.41 32.97
CA GLN A 251 18.83 8.12 32.48
C GLN A 251 18.86 8.08 30.94
N ASP A 252 18.79 9.23 30.28
CA ASP A 252 18.80 9.35 28.82
C ASP A 252 17.57 8.74 28.12
N GLU A 253 16.53 8.38 28.87
CA GLU A 253 15.31 7.75 28.35
C GLU A 253 14.25 8.81 28.02
N VAL A 254 13.65 8.70 26.83
CA VAL A 254 12.53 9.56 26.44
C VAL A 254 11.19 9.11 27.05
N PRO A 255 10.21 10.01 27.22
CA PRO A 255 8.89 9.65 27.72
C PRO A 255 8.15 8.68 26.78
N LYS A 256 7.07 8.09 27.31
CA LYS A 256 6.21 7.13 26.60
C LYS A 256 5.62 7.65 25.28
N ASP A 257 5.56 8.97 25.10
CA ASP A 257 4.89 9.65 23.99
C ASP A 257 5.80 9.90 22.79
N LEU A 258 6.98 9.26 22.68
CA LEU A 258 7.87 9.39 21.53
C LEU A 258 7.16 9.16 20.18
N TYR A 259 6.21 8.22 20.10
CA TYR A 259 5.42 7.99 18.89
C TYR A 259 4.67 9.26 18.43
N LYS A 260 4.15 10.04 19.38
CA LYS A 260 3.44 11.31 19.09
C LYS A 260 4.41 12.39 18.60
N GLU A 261 5.62 12.44 19.16
CA GLU A 261 6.63 13.38 18.72
C GLU A 261 7.17 13.04 17.32
N ILE A 262 7.33 11.75 17.00
CA ILE A 262 7.62 11.30 15.63
C ILE A 262 6.47 11.68 14.69
N HIS A 263 5.22 11.59 15.14
CA HIS A 263 4.06 12.00 14.35
C HIS A 263 4.05 13.50 14.02
N LYS A 264 4.40 14.36 14.99
CA LYS A 264 4.60 15.80 14.77
C LYS A 264 5.75 16.08 13.81
N TRP A 265 6.88 15.37 13.93
CA TRP A 265 8.00 15.49 12.99
C TRP A 265 7.57 15.13 11.56
N ALA A 266 6.87 14.01 11.39
CA ALA A 266 6.37 13.58 10.09
C ALA A 266 5.38 14.60 9.50
N PHE A 267 4.52 15.18 10.35
CA PHE A 267 3.58 16.23 9.95
C PHE A 267 4.29 17.52 9.54
N ASP A 268 5.30 18.00 10.29
CA ASP A 268 6.07 19.20 9.95
C ASP A 268 6.82 19.02 8.63
N CYS A 269 7.41 17.85 8.38
CA CYS A 269 8.07 17.53 7.12
C CYS A 269 7.10 17.51 5.93
N ILE A 270 5.95 16.85 6.05
CA ILE A 270 4.93 16.82 4.99
C ILE A 270 4.33 18.22 4.80
N GLY A 271 4.12 18.97 5.88
CA GLY A 271 3.67 20.36 5.86
C GLY A 271 4.63 21.25 5.06
N LEU A 272 5.94 21.06 5.24
CA LEU A 272 6.94 21.76 4.44
C LEU A 272 6.89 21.36 2.96
N ILE A 273 6.80 20.07 2.63
CA ILE A 273 6.75 19.61 1.23
C ILE A 273 5.51 20.14 0.51
N VAL A 274 4.36 20.10 1.19
CA VAL A 274 3.07 20.44 0.60
C VAL A 274 2.88 21.95 0.51
N PHE A 275 3.07 22.66 1.63
CA PHE A 275 2.72 24.06 1.77
C PHE A 275 3.92 25.02 1.67
N SER A 276 5.16 24.51 1.61
CA SER A 276 6.39 25.32 1.72
C SER A 276 6.40 26.21 2.97
N LYS A 277 5.76 25.73 4.05
CA LYS A 277 5.61 26.44 5.32
C LYS A 277 6.16 25.57 6.46
N ARG A 278 6.89 26.19 7.40
CA ARG A 278 7.35 25.55 8.63
C ARG A 278 6.22 25.59 9.65
N PHE A 279 5.69 24.43 10.02
CA PHE A 279 4.55 24.34 10.94
C PHE A 279 4.95 24.36 12.41
N THR A 280 6.18 23.95 12.75
CA THR A 280 6.74 24.00 14.13
C THR A 280 5.87 23.27 15.16
N MET A 281 5.16 22.21 14.75
CA MET A 281 4.37 21.37 15.67
C MET A 281 5.25 20.63 16.67
N LEU A 282 6.51 20.40 16.32
CA LEU A 282 7.50 19.89 17.26
C LEU A 282 7.66 20.77 18.50
N ASP A 283 7.64 22.09 18.37
CA ASP A 283 7.85 23.00 19.51
C ASP A 283 6.56 23.26 20.31
N THR A 284 5.42 22.80 19.79
CA THR A 284 4.11 23.06 20.36
C THR A 284 3.72 21.97 21.35
N GLU A 285 3.69 22.30 22.65
CA GLU A 285 3.23 21.38 23.71
C GLU A 285 1.70 21.22 23.71
N LEU A 286 0.97 22.30 23.43
CA LEU A 286 -0.49 22.35 23.38
C LEU A 286 -0.96 22.68 21.97
N VAL A 287 -1.61 21.72 21.31
CA VAL A 287 -2.24 21.83 19.97
C VAL A 287 -3.37 22.88 19.92
N TYR A 288 -3.61 23.63 20.98
CA TYR A 288 -4.65 24.67 21.06
C TYR A 288 -4.12 26.08 20.79
N SER A 289 -3.00 26.24 20.07
CA SER A 289 -2.72 27.55 19.50
C SER A 289 -3.85 27.88 18.51
N GLN A 290 -4.34 29.12 18.54
CA GLN A 290 -5.41 29.59 17.65
C GLN A 290 -4.96 29.72 16.18
N CYS A 291 -3.89 29.01 15.77
CA CYS A 291 -3.36 29.06 14.42
C CYS A 291 -3.85 27.88 13.58
N ASP A 292 -3.96 28.12 12.27
CA ASP A 292 -4.46 27.15 11.29
C ASP A 292 -3.68 25.83 11.33
N MET A 293 -2.36 25.87 11.54
CA MET A 293 -1.51 24.68 11.49
C MET A 293 -1.76 23.70 12.64
N SER A 294 -2.00 24.22 13.84
CA SER A 294 -2.37 23.38 14.99
C SER A 294 -3.75 22.77 14.81
N TRP A 295 -4.71 23.52 14.24
CA TRP A 295 -6.01 22.97 13.88
C TRP A 295 -5.94 21.94 12.76
N LEU A 296 -5.03 22.12 11.79
CA LEU A 296 -4.77 21.15 10.74
C LEU A 296 -4.21 19.84 11.34
N TYR A 297 -3.24 19.94 12.25
CA TYR A 297 -2.70 18.78 12.98
C TYR A 297 -3.77 18.08 13.82
N HIS A 298 -4.55 18.83 14.60
CA HIS A 298 -5.63 18.28 15.43
C HIS A 298 -6.67 17.55 14.58
N SER A 299 -7.08 18.17 13.47
CA SER A 299 -8.08 17.60 12.57
C SER A 299 -7.55 16.35 11.88
N LEU A 300 -6.26 16.32 11.53
CA LEU A 300 -5.59 15.13 11.01
C LEU A 300 -5.63 13.97 12.01
N GLU A 301 -5.23 14.19 13.27
CA GLU A 301 -5.27 13.14 14.31
C GLU A 301 -6.70 12.60 14.47
N LYS A 302 -7.69 13.49 14.57
CA LYS A 302 -9.08 13.10 14.82
C LYS A 302 -9.77 12.48 13.60
N ALA A 303 -9.45 12.94 12.39
CA ALA A 303 -9.91 12.32 11.15
C ALA A 303 -9.33 10.91 11.01
N THR A 304 -8.03 10.73 11.31
CA THR A 304 -7.39 9.41 11.29
C THR A 304 -8.07 8.44 12.26
N ASP A 305 -8.34 8.85 13.50
CA ASP A 305 -9.05 8.03 14.48
C ASP A 305 -10.46 7.65 14.02
N ALA A 306 -11.16 8.60 13.37
CA ALA A 306 -12.50 8.37 12.85
C ALA A 306 -12.48 7.40 11.64
N ILE A 307 -11.52 7.55 10.72
CA ILE A 307 -11.30 6.64 9.60
C ILE A 307 -11.02 5.24 10.13
N ILE A 308 -10.11 5.06 11.08
CA ILE A 308 -9.83 3.74 11.66
C ILE A 308 -11.11 3.10 12.21
N LYS A 309 -11.95 3.87 12.90
CA LYS A 309 -13.23 3.37 13.45
C LYS A 309 -14.28 3.07 12.38
N CYS A 310 -14.35 3.86 11.32
CA CYS A 310 -15.24 3.63 10.20
C CYS A 310 -14.79 2.41 9.40
N GLU A 311 -13.50 2.34 9.07
CA GLU A 311 -12.96 1.23 8.32
C GLU A 311 -12.96 -0.07 9.12
N SER A 312 -12.96 -0.01 10.45
CA SER A 312 -13.12 -1.19 11.30
C SER A 312 -14.58 -1.62 11.43
N GLY A 313 -14.80 -2.93 11.60
CA GLY A 313 -16.11 -3.45 12.00
C GLY A 313 -17.12 -3.62 10.85
N LEU A 314 -18.41 -3.69 11.21
CA LEU A 314 -19.57 -3.94 10.32
C LEU A 314 -19.92 -2.79 9.37
N HIS A 315 -19.11 -1.74 9.30
CA HIS A 315 -19.36 -0.55 8.47
C HIS A 315 -20.78 0.01 8.56
N MET A 316 -21.39 -0.02 9.75
CA MET A 316 -22.78 0.41 9.96
C MET A 316 -23.02 1.86 9.52
N TRP A 317 -21.96 2.68 9.49
CA TRP A 317 -21.96 4.04 8.97
C TRP A 317 -22.41 4.17 7.50
N LYS A 318 -22.35 3.08 6.72
CA LYS A 318 -22.89 3.06 5.35
C LYS A 318 -24.42 3.21 5.35
N LEU A 319 -25.09 2.64 6.35
CA LEU A 319 -26.55 2.55 6.46
C LEU A 319 -27.16 3.68 7.27
N PHE A 320 -26.55 3.99 8.42
CA PHE A 320 -27.05 4.99 9.35
C PHE A 320 -25.91 5.84 9.89
N THR A 321 -26.23 7.05 10.30
CA THR A 321 -25.25 7.97 10.86
C THR A 321 -24.74 7.45 12.21
N THR A 322 -23.45 7.16 12.28
CA THR A 322 -22.79 6.72 13.52
C THR A 322 -21.94 7.85 14.11
N PRO A 323 -21.58 7.80 15.41
CA PRO A 323 -20.65 8.78 15.99
C PRO A 323 -19.29 8.81 15.28
N ALA A 324 -18.81 7.65 14.80
CA ALA A 324 -17.57 7.58 14.02
C ALA A 324 -17.69 8.32 12.68
N TRP A 325 -18.81 8.13 11.98
CA TRP A 325 -19.09 8.85 10.73
C TRP A 325 -19.20 10.36 10.94
N LEU A 326 -19.97 10.80 11.94
CA LEU A 326 -20.12 12.23 12.24
C LEU A 326 -18.78 12.87 12.62
N SER A 327 -17.95 12.14 13.37
CA SER A 327 -16.58 12.57 13.68
C SER A 327 -15.74 12.68 12.41
N LEU A 328 -15.79 11.68 11.52
CA LEU A 328 -15.06 11.70 10.25
C LEU A 328 -15.44 12.93 9.44
N VAL A 329 -16.74 13.15 9.21
CA VAL A 329 -17.26 14.30 8.47
C VAL A 329 -16.77 15.61 9.08
N LYS A 330 -16.94 15.80 10.39
CA LYS A 330 -16.54 17.02 11.09
C LYS A 330 -15.06 17.37 10.88
N TYR A 331 -14.16 16.39 11.10
CA TYR A 331 -12.73 16.66 11.03
C TYR A 331 -12.20 16.66 9.60
N CYS A 332 -12.83 15.92 8.69
CA CYS A 332 -12.53 16.02 7.26
C CYS A 332 -12.97 17.38 6.70
N ASP A 333 -14.13 17.92 7.08
CA ASP A 333 -14.56 19.27 6.70
C ASP A 333 -13.59 20.33 7.24
N SER A 334 -13.11 20.16 8.48
CA SER A 334 -12.10 21.06 9.04
C SER A 334 -10.79 21.02 8.26
N LEU A 335 -10.31 19.83 7.88
CA LEU A 335 -9.11 19.69 7.05
C LEU A 335 -9.32 20.33 5.67
N ASP A 336 -10.42 19.99 5.00
CA ASP A 336 -10.72 20.45 3.65
C ASP A 336 -10.79 21.99 3.59
N ASN A 337 -11.45 22.62 4.55
CA ASN A 337 -11.53 24.08 4.63
C ASN A 337 -10.15 24.74 4.87
N LEU A 338 -9.34 24.20 5.78
CA LEU A 338 -8.00 24.76 6.08
C LEU A 338 -7.03 24.57 4.91
N ILE A 339 -7.07 23.40 4.25
CA ILE A 339 -6.29 23.13 3.05
C ILE A 339 -6.74 24.05 1.93
N GLY A 340 -8.05 24.14 1.68
CA GLY A 340 -8.64 25.01 0.66
C GLY A 340 -8.23 26.46 0.82
N LYS A 341 -8.20 26.98 2.06
CA LYS A 341 -7.66 28.31 2.37
C LYS A 341 -6.23 28.48 1.85
N HIS A 342 -5.33 27.55 2.14
CA HIS A 342 -3.93 27.65 1.69
C HIS A 342 -3.75 27.46 0.18
N VAL A 343 -4.58 26.62 -0.45
CA VAL A 343 -4.55 26.47 -1.91
C VAL A 343 -5.03 27.75 -2.59
N MET A 344 -6.07 28.39 -2.07
CA MET A 344 -6.55 29.69 -2.57
C MET A 344 -5.51 30.80 -2.37
N GLU A 345 -4.84 30.86 -1.21
CA GLU A 345 -3.74 31.80 -0.96
C GLU A 345 -2.63 31.64 -2.01
N ALA A 346 -2.25 30.39 -2.33
CA ALA A 346 -1.23 30.08 -3.31
C ALA A 346 -1.67 30.47 -4.74
N GLU A 347 -2.91 30.14 -5.12
CA GLU A 347 -3.48 30.53 -6.42
C GLU A 347 -3.52 32.05 -6.60
N GLN A 348 -3.92 32.78 -5.56
CA GLN A 348 -3.93 34.25 -5.57
C GLN A 348 -2.51 34.82 -5.71
N ALA A 349 -1.54 34.29 -4.96
CA ALA A 349 -0.15 34.71 -5.05
C ALA A 349 0.42 34.50 -6.46
N ILE A 350 0.15 33.34 -7.07
CA ILE A 350 0.51 33.04 -8.46
C ILE A 350 -0.12 34.06 -9.42
N SER A 351 -1.42 34.33 -9.27
CA SER A 351 -2.13 35.25 -10.16
C SER A 351 -1.62 36.70 -10.07
N PHE A 352 -1.12 37.09 -8.90
CA PHE A 352 -0.51 38.39 -8.67
C PHE A 352 0.89 38.48 -9.28
N SER A 353 1.74 37.46 -9.04
CA SER A 353 3.09 37.40 -9.62
C SER A 353 3.06 37.37 -11.15
N ALA A 354 2.11 36.63 -11.75
CA ALA A 354 1.94 36.60 -13.21
C ALA A 354 1.58 37.97 -13.82
N LYS A 355 0.99 38.88 -13.04
CA LYS A 355 0.64 40.25 -13.48
C LYS A 355 1.76 41.27 -13.26
N THR A 356 2.73 40.97 -12.39
CA THR A 356 3.72 41.95 -11.88
C THR A 356 5.17 41.62 -12.21
N LEU A 357 5.50 40.35 -12.48
CA LEU A 357 6.85 39.87 -12.80
C LEU A 357 6.82 39.18 -14.17
N ASP A 358 7.84 39.37 -15.01
CA ASP A 358 7.96 38.91 -16.41
C ASP A 358 7.83 37.38 -16.64
N GLY A 359 6.67 36.80 -16.33
CA GLY A 359 6.21 35.47 -16.75
C GLY A 359 6.86 34.25 -16.08
N ASN A 360 8.07 34.35 -15.52
CA ASN A 360 8.79 33.19 -14.98
C ASN A 360 8.62 33.04 -13.47
N THR A 361 7.45 32.54 -13.03
CA THR A 361 7.27 32.11 -11.63
C THR A 361 7.74 30.67 -11.48
N THR A 362 8.87 30.45 -10.80
CA THR A 362 9.35 29.10 -10.46
C THR A 362 8.52 28.52 -9.31
N PRO A 363 8.03 27.27 -9.40
CA PRO A 363 7.28 26.66 -8.32
C PRO A 363 8.19 26.41 -7.10
N ASP A 364 7.77 26.92 -5.95
CA ASP A 364 8.48 26.87 -4.66
C ASP A 364 7.81 25.94 -3.64
N SER A 365 6.73 25.27 -4.05
CA SER A 365 5.91 24.35 -3.25
C SER A 365 5.26 23.31 -4.15
N LEU A 366 4.81 22.19 -3.56
CA LEU A 366 4.02 21.19 -4.30
C LEU A 366 2.70 21.78 -4.83
N ILE A 367 2.04 22.63 -4.04
CA ILE A 367 0.83 23.35 -4.47
C ILE A 367 1.12 24.14 -5.75
N ASN A 368 2.18 24.96 -5.74
CA ASN A 368 2.53 25.77 -6.90
C ASN A 368 2.93 24.91 -8.09
N ALA A 369 3.65 23.81 -7.88
CA ALA A 369 4.00 22.88 -8.95
C ALA A 369 2.75 22.25 -9.61
N MET A 370 1.70 21.93 -8.85
CA MET A 370 0.44 21.38 -9.39
C MET A 370 -0.45 22.44 -10.06
N LEU A 371 -0.42 23.70 -9.59
CA LEU A 371 -1.20 24.80 -10.16
C LEU A 371 -0.55 25.40 -11.42
N LEU A 372 0.80 25.42 -11.49
CA LEU A 372 1.56 26.03 -12.59
C LEU A 372 2.00 25.04 -13.67
N GLY A 373 2.16 23.76 -13.34
CA GLY A 373 2.73 22.75 -14.23
C GLY A 373 1.99 22.61 -15.56
N ASP A 374 2.64 21.98 -16.55
CA ASP A 374 2.08 21.83 -17.91
C ASP A 374 0.69 21.19 -17.91
N GLU A 375 0.43 20.28 -16.98
CA GLU A 375 -0.87 19.63 -16.79
C GLU A 375 -1.63 20.16 -15.55
N LYS A 376 -1.87 21.48 -15.52
CA LYS A 376 -2.52 22.19 -14.40
C LYS A 376 -3.72 21.43 -13.80
N MET A 377 -3.74 21.39 -12.47
CA MET A 377 -4.86 20.89 -11.68
C MET A 377 -5.71 22.06 -11.18
N ASN A 378 -7.02 21.84 -11.02
CA ASN A 378 -7.87 22.85 -10.39
C ASN A 378 -7.58 22.88 -8.86
N ALA A 379 -7.99 23.97 -8.19
CA ALA A 379 -7.73 24.15 -6.75
C ALA A 379 -8.38 23.05 -5.87
N GLU A 380 -9.56 22.54 -6.25
CA GLU A 380 -10.30 21.51 -5.49
C GLU A 380 -9.60 20.14 -5.55
N ASP A 381 -9.12 19.75 -6.72
CA ASP A 381 -8.34 18.53 -6.97
C ASP A 381 -7.02 18.61 -6.19
N VAL A 382 -6.35 19.77 -6.23
CA VAL A 382 -5.13 20.04 -5.45
C VAL A 382 -5.40 19.88 -3.96
N ALA A 383 -6.47 20.48 -3.42
CA ALA A 383 -6.85 20.34 -2.02
C ALA A 383 -7.11 18.87 -1.65
N THR A 384 -7.76 18.12 -2.52
CA THR A 384 -8.04 16.69 -2.30
C THR A 384 -6.76 15.85 -2.29
N VAL A 385 -5.81 16.12 -3.19
CA VAL A 385 -4.50 15.43 -3.21
C VAL A 385 -3.71 15.71 -1.93
N ILE A 386 -3.72 16.96 -1.46
CA ILE A 386 -3.07 17.35 -0.21
C ILE A 386 -3.69 16.62 0.98
N MET A 387 -5.02 16.55 1.03
CA MET A 387 -5.72 15.82 2.07
C MET A 387 -5.33 14.33 2.08
N ASP A 388 -5.23 13.68 0.91
CA ASP A 388 -4.75 12.29 0.78
C ASP A 388 -3.32 12.14 1.32
N MET A 389 -2.41 13.08 0.99
CA MET A 389 -1.03 13.06 1.47
C MET A 389 -0.94 13.21 2.99
N LEU A 390 -1.75 14.07 3.59
CA LEU A 390 -1.76 14.27 5.04
C LEU A 390 -2.34 13.05 5.78
N LEU A 391 -3.53 12.59 5.38
CA LEU A 391 -4.23 11.47 6.05
C LEU A 391 -3.41 10.16 6.00
N ILE A 392 -2.79 9.87 4.85
CA ILE A 392 -2.13 8.59 4.60
C ILE A 392 -0.62 8.68 4.86
N GLY A 393 0.03 9.76 4.42
CA GLY A 393 1.49 9.89 4.47
C GLY A 393 2.05 10.03 5.88
N VAL A 394 1.46 10.90 6.70
CA VAL A 394 2.00 11.20 8.05
C VAL A 394 2.02 9.95 8.93
N ASN A 395 0.90 9.23 8.99
CA ASN A 395 0.77 8.02 9.81
C ASN A 395 1.70 6.88 9.36
N THR A 396 1.87 6.68 8.05
CA THR A 396 2.72 5.60 7.51
C THR A 396 4.20 5.86 7.73
N ILE A 397 4.65 7.11 7.61
CA ILE A 397 6.04 7.49 7.91
C ILE A 397 6.31 7.40 9.42
N THR A 398 5.37 7.86 10.25
CA THR A 398 5.46 7.74 11.71
C THR A 398 5.68 6.29 12.16
N SER A 399 4.89 5.38 11.61
CA SER A 399 5.03 3.94 11.84
C SER A 399 6.40 3.42 11.42
N SER A 400 6.80 3.70 10.17
CA SER A 400 8.08 3.23 9.60
C SER A 400 9.28 3.70 10.43
N MET A 401 9.29 4.98 10.80
CA MET A 401 10.36 5.58 11.58
C MET A 401 10.40 5.04 13.01
N SER A 402 9.23 4.87 13.64
CA SER A 402 9.12 4.29 14.98
C SER A 402 9.74 2.90 15.07
N PHE A 403 9.41 2.02 14.12
CA PHE A 403 9.98 0.67 14.09
C PHE A 403 11.46 0.67 13.69
N LEU A 404 11.90 1.59 12.83
CA LEU A 404 13.32 1.71 12.51
C LEU A 404 14.14 2.08 13.75
N LEU A 405 13.69 3.08 14.53
CA LEU A 405 14.36 3.45 15.78
C LEU A 405 14.37 2.30 16.79
N TYR A 406 13.25 1.58 16.93
CA TYR A 406 13.18 0.41 17.79
C TYR A 406 14.17 -0.70 17.36
N HIS A 407 14.22 -1.03 16.07
CA HIS A 407 15.16 -2.02 15.56
C HIS A 407 16.62 -1.59 15.77
N LEU A 408 16.96 -0.33 15.49
CA LEU A 408 18.30 0.19 15.76
C LEU A 408 18.65 0.15 17.25
N ALA A 409 17.69 0.47 18.13
CA ALA A 409 17.86 0.41 19.59
C ALA A 409 18.00 -1.02 20.14
N LYS A 410 17.38 -2.01 19.48
CA LYS A 410 17.44 -3.42 19.87
C LYS A 410 18.71 -4.11 19.35
N TYR A 411 19.13 -3.80 18.12
CA TYR A 411 20.23 -4.49 17.44
C TYR A 411 21.52 -3.64 17.45
N GLN A 412 22.24 -3.67 18.58
CA GLN A 412 23.43 -2.84 18.81
C GLN A 412 24.55 -3.04 17.81
N ARG A 413 24.78 -4.28 17.34
CA ARG A 413 25.78 -4.57 16.30
C ARG A 413 25.46 -3.84 15.00
N THR A 414 24.21 -3.90 14.56
CA THR A 414 23.72 -3.21 13.37
C THR A 414 23.83 -1.70 13.53
N GLN A 415 23.47 -1.17 14.70
CA GLN A 415 23.61 0.26 14.98
C GLN A 415 25.07 0.73 14.94
N LYS A 416 26.01 -0.10 15.42
CA LYS A 416 27.45 0.20 15.32
C LYS A 416 27.92 0.26 13.87
N LEU A 417 27.56 -0.73 13.05
CA LEU A 417 27.90 -0.74 11.62
C LEU A 417 27.31 0.46 10.88
N LEU A 418 26.07 0.83 11.22
CA LEU A 418 25.44 2.03 10.68
C LEU A 418 26.18 3.30 11.12
N TYR A 419 26.59 3.41 12.39
CA TYR A 419 27.38 4.54 12.87
C TYR A 419 28.74 4.63 12.17
N ASP A 420 29.41 3.50 11.92
CA ASP A 420 30.69 3.49 11.19
C ASP A 420 30.53 4.03 9.75
N GLU A 421 29.36 3.85 9.13
CA GLU A 421 29.01 4.42 7.83
C GLU A 421 28.67 5.92 7.91
N VAL A 422 27.79 6.32 8.83
CA VAL A 422 27.21 7.69 8.83
C VAL A 422 27.93 8.67 9.76
N GLY A 423 28.77 8.20 10.68
CA GLY A 423 29.32 8.99 11.79
C GLY A 423 30.16 10.21 11.35
N LYS A 424 30.81 10.12 10.19
CA LYS A 424 31.60 11.23 9.59
C LYS A 424 30.99 11.75 8.29
N LEU A 425 29.78 11.32 7.95
CA LEU A 425 29.12 11.73 6.72
C LEU A 425 28.71 13.20 6.80
N ILE A 426 29.26 14.01 5.89
CA ILE A 426 28.74 15.35 5.63
C ILE A 426 27.64 15.21 4.59
N VAL A 427 26.42 15.57 4.99
CA VAL A 427 25.23 15.44 4.16
C VAL A 427 25.24 16.53 3.10
N ASP A 428 25.33 16.14 1.82
CA ASP A 428 25.16 17.07 0.70
C ASP A 428 23.66 17.26 0.43
N LEU A 429 23.12 18.40 0.87
CA LEU A 429 21.70 18.72 0.79
C LEU A 429 21.26 19.19 -0.61
N LYS A 430 22.12 19.09 -1.63
CA LYS A 430 21.75 19.41 -3.03
C LYS A 430 21.04 18.26 -3.73
N ASP A 431 21.42 17.02 -3.40
CA ASP A 431 20.86 15.82 -4.03
C ASP A 431 20.77 14.67 -3.04
N ILE A 432 19.54 14.21 -2.80
CA ILE A 432 19.29 13.09 -1.91
C ILE A 432 19.86 11.78 -2.45
N ASN A 433 19.99 11.62 -3.77
CA ASN A 433 20.55 10.40 -4.35
C ASN A 433 22.02 10.24 -3.97
N SER A 434 22.79 11.35 -3.98
CA SER A 434 24.17 11.39 -3.46
C SER A 434 24.27 10.89 -2.01
N ILE A 435 23.30 11.22 -1.15
CA ILE A 435 23.26 10.74 0.24
C ILE A 435 22.94 9.23 0.28
N LYS A 436 21.94 8.78 -0.48
CA LYS A 436 21.56 7.35 -0.52
C LYS A 436 22.70 6.47 -1.06
N GLU A 437 23.41 6.92 -2.09
CA GLU A 437 24.57 6.22 -2.67
C GLU A 437 25.74 6.12 -1.68
N LYS A 438 25.93 7.14 -0.83
CA LYS A 438 26.96 7.14 0.23
C LYS A 438 26.54 6.41 1.50
N THR A 439 25.28 5.96 1.60
CA THR A 439 24.74 5.30 2.80
C THR A 439 24.07 3.94 2.50
N PRO A 440 24.73 3.02 1.79
CA PRO A 440 24.13 1.75 1.40
C PRO A 440 23.67 0.89 2.60
N TYR A 441 24.37 0.91 3.73
CA TYR A 441 23.98 0.19 4.95
C TYR A 441 22.73 0.79 5.59
N LEU A 442 22.59 2.12 5.60
CA LEU A 442 21.34 2.78 6.02
C LEU A 442 20.17 2.40 5.11
N GLN A 443 20.36 2.42 3.79
CA GLN A 443 19.31 2.01 2.85
C GLN A 443 18.90 0.54 3.09
N ALA A 444 19.87 -0.32 3.40
CA ALA A 444 19.62 -1.70 3.81
C ALA A 444 18.85 -1.80 5.13
N CYS A 445 19.15 -0.96 6.13
CA CYS A 445 18.40 -0.87 7.39
C CYS A 445 16.94 -0.47 7.16
N ILE A 446 16.70 0.55 6.33
CA ILE A 446 15.34 1.02 5.98
C ILE A 446 14.57 -0.10 5.26
N LYS A 447 15.20 -0.75 4.27
CA LYS A 447 14.59 -1.83 3.50
C LYS A 447 14.25 -3.04 4.39
N GLU A 448 15.16 -3.41 5.30
CA GLU A 448 14.92 -4.50 6.24
C GLU A 448 13.82 -4.19 7.26
N ASN A 449 13.78 -2.95 7.75
CA ASN A 449 12.73 -2.50 8.64
C ASN A 449 11.35 -2.61 7.98
N LEU A 450 11.23 -2.12 6.74
CA LEU A 450 9.99 -2.18 5.96
C LEU A 450 9.63 -3.61 5.53
N ARG A 451 10.60 -4.53 5.42
CA ARG A 451 10.34 -5.96 5.21
C ARG A 451 9.66 -6.58 6.42
N LEU A 452 10.22 -6.35 7.62
CA LEU A 452 9.72 -6.92 8.86
C LEU A 452 8.38 -6.31 9.28
N VAL A 453 8.30 -4.97 9.26
CA VAL A 453 7.15 -4.21 9.75
C VAL A 453 6.77 -3.12 8.74
N PRO A 454 6.17 -3.51 7.59
CA PRO A 454 5.59 -2.52 6.69
C PRO A 454 4.40 -1.82 7.38
N PRO A 455 4.21 -0.49 7.18
CA PRO A 455 3.04 0.22 7.73
C PRO A 455 1.70 -0.39 7.29
N ILE A 456 1.65 -0.93 6.08
CA ILE A 456 0.49 -1.62 5.50
C ILE A 456 0.91 -3.08 5.23
N PRO A 457 0.43 -4.06 6.02
CA PRO A 457 0.90 -5.45 5.94
C PRO A 457 0.32 -6.27 4.80
N VAL A 458 -0.73 -5.76 4.13
CA VAL A 458 -1.41 -6.41 3.02
C VAL A 458 -1.61 -5.45 1.86
N LEU A 459 -1.46 -5.95 0.63
CA LEU A 459 -1.75 -5.19 -0.59
C LEU A 459 -2.94 -5.81 -1.32
N THR A 460 -3.69 -5.01 -2.07
CA THR A 460 -4.91 -5.49 -2.74
C THR A 460 -4.93 -5.21 -4.23
N ARG A 461 -5.57 -6.10 -4.99
CA ARG A 461 -5.88 -5.93 -6.41
C ARG A 461 -7.23 -6.56 -6.75
N ILE A 462 -7.98 -5.92 -7.64
CA ILE A 462 -9.15 -6.52 -8.28
C ILE A 462 -8.72 -7.03 -9.65
N LEU A 463 -8.95 -8.30 -9.93
CA LEU A 463 -8.46 -8.93 -11.16
C LEU A 463 -9.18 -8.37 -12.40
N PRO A 464 -8.45 -7.91 -13.43
CA PRO A 464 -9.06 -7.45 -14.68
C PRO A 464 -9.47 -8.61 -15.60
N LYS A 465 -8.89 -9.80 -15.41
CA LYS A 465 -9.13 -11.02 -16.19
C LYS A 465 -8.96 -12.26 -15.31
N ASN A 466 -9.41 -13.41 -15.81
CA ASN A 466 -9.20 -14.69 -15.11
C ASN A 466 -7.70 -15.01 -15.06
N ILE A 467 -7.23 -15.54 -13.93
CA ILE A 467 -5.85 -15.99 -13.77
C ILE A 467 -5.81 -17.34 -13.06
N ILE A 468 -4.81 -18.15 -13.35
CA ILE A 468 -4.56 -19.40 -12.61
C ILE A 468 -3.58 -19.09 -11.48
N LEU A 469 -3.98 -19.27 -10.22
CA LEU A 469 -3.09 -19.19 -9.06
C LEU A 469 -2.92 -20.58 -8.46
N ASP A 470 -1.68 -21.02 -8.25
CA ASP A 470 -1.36 -22.43 -8.00
C ASP A 470 -2.01 -23.33 -9.08
N ARG A 471 -3.05 -24.08 -8.72
CA ARG A 471 -3.85 -24.91 -9.63
C ARG A 471 -5.29 -24.44 -9.81
N TYR A 472 -5.67 -23.26 -9.32
CA TYR A 472 -7.06 -22.81 -9.30
C TYR A 472 -7.30 -21.68 -10.30
N ASN A 473 -8.37 -21.78 -11.09
CA ASN A 473 -8.82 -20.69 -11.97
C ASN A 473 -9.60 -19.64 -11.17
N ILE A 474 -9.00 -18.47 -10.97
CA ILE A 474 -9.59 -17.35 -10.23
C ILE A 474 -10.24 -16.36 -11.22
N PRO A 475 -11.54 -16.07 -11.09
CA PRO A 475 -12.26 -15.26 -12.07
C PRO A 475 -11.93 -13.77 -11.99
N ARG A 476 -12.12 -13.06 -13.11
CA ARG A 476 -12.15 -11.59 -13.19
C ARG A 476 -13.08 -11.00 -12.13
N GLY A 477 -12.71 -9.85 -11.59
CA GLY A 477 -13.49 -9.13 -10.57
C GLY A 477 -13.27 -9.64 -9.15
N THR A 478 -12.53 -10.73 -8.96
CA THR A 478 -12.14 -11.22 -7.63
C THR A 478 -11.19 -10.23 -6.96
N LEU A 479 -11.45 -9.90 -5.70
CA LEU A 479 -10.53 -9.14 -4.86
C LEU A 479 -9.44 -10.08 -4.33
N ILE A 480 -8.20 -9.81 -4.70
CA ILE A 480 -7.01 -10.50 -4.19
C ILE A 480 -6.40 -9.67 -3.07
N ILE A 481 -6.21 -10.29 -1.91
CA ILE A 481 -5.44 -9.74 -0.79
C ILE A 481 -4.11 -10.49 -0.73
N MET A 482 -3.04 -9.75 -0.98
CA MET A 482 -1.66 -10.21 -0.94
C MET A 482 -1.10 -9.93 0.44
N SER A 483 -0.89 -10.96 1.24
CA SER A 483 -0.27 -10.86 2.56
C SER A 483 1.25 -10.74 2.41
N THR A 484 1.70 -9.54 2.06
CA THR A 484 3.11 -9.27 1.75
C THR A 484 3.99 -9.34 2.97
N GLN A 485 3.51 -8.95 4.16
CA GLN A 485 4.27 -9.12 5.40
C GLN A 485 4.45 -10.60 5.75
N ASP A 486 3.40 -11.41 5.62
CA ASP A 486 3.48 -12.86 5.87
C ASP A 486 4.48 -13.52 4.91
N ALA A 487 4.41 -13.17 3.61
CA ALA A 487 5.40 -13.60 2.62
C ALA A 487 6.84 -13.21 3.04
N ALA A 488 7.00 -12.01 3.58
CA ALA A 488 8.30 -11.48 3.99
C ALA A 488 8.86 -12.16 5.26
N LEU A 489 8.01 -12.69 6.13
CA LEU A 489 8.36 -13.34 7.40
C LEU A 489 8.51 -14.87 7.29
N LYS A 490 8.39 -15.44 6.09
CA LYS A 490 8.56 -16.88 5.85
C LYS A 490 10.02 -17.26 5.64
N GLU A 491 10.48 -18.27 6.38
CA GLU A 491 11.82 -18.88 6.23
C GLU A 491 12.09 -19.44 4.83
N SER A 492 11.03 -19.87 4.11
CA SER A 492 11.16 -20.31 2.72
C SER A 492 11.59 -19.19 1.78
N ASN A 493 11.29 -17.94 2.13
CA ASN A 493 11.55 -16.76 1.32
C ASN A 493 12.78 -15.98 1.81
N PHE A 494 13.02 -15.93 3.12
CA PHE A 494 14.14 -15.23 3.73
C PHE A 494 14.76 -16.10 4.83
N GLU A 495 16.07 -16.29 4.83
CA GLU A 495 16.76 -16.91 5.95
C GLU A 495 16.76 -15.98 7.17
N ASP A 496 16.49 -16.55 8.36
CA ASP A 496 16.28 -15.82 9.61
C ASP A 496 15.21 -14.73 9.41
N ALA A 497 14.05 -15.11 8.86
CA ALA A 497 13.06 -14.19 8.34
C ALA A 497 12.53 -13.21 9.39
N THR A 498 12.46 -13.60 10.66
CA THR A 498 11.97 -12.74 11.73
C THR A 498 13.04 -11.84 12.35
N THR A 499 14.31 -12.03 11.97
CA THR A 499 15.45 -11.28 12.53
C THR A 499 15.74 -10.03 11.69
N PHE A 500 16.06 -8.92 12.35
CA PHE A 500 16.52 -7.70 11.69
C PHE A 500 17.98 -7.87 11.24
N LYS A 501 18.17 -8.10 9.94
CA LYS A 501 19.48 -8.38 9.33
C LYS A 501 19.67 -7.57 8.04
N PRO A 502 20.03 -6.27 8.13
CA PRO A 502 20.21 -5.41 6.96
C PRO A 502 21.20 -5.95 5.93
N GLU A 503 22.18 -6.74 6.38
CA GLU A 503 23.22 -7.35 5.54
C GLU A 503 22.64 -8.18 4.39
N ARG A 504 21.39 -8.66 4.49
CA ARG A 504 20.72 -9.40 3.41
C ARG A 504 20.49 -8.58 2.14
N TRP A 505 20.56 -7.25 2.25
CA TRP A 505 20.37 -6.34 1.13
C TRP A 505 21.69 -5.84 0.54
N LEU A 506 22.83 -6.30 1.07
CA LEU A 506 24.16 -5.89 0.66
C LEU A 506 24.83 -7.02 -0.14
N LYS A 507 25.43 -6.66 -1.28
CA LYS A 507 26.16 -7.52 -2.23
C LYS A 507 25.33 -8.58 -3.00
N PRO A 508 25.74 -8.91 -4.24
CA PRO A 508 25.03 -9.85 -5.13
C PRO A 508 25.32 -11.36 -4.90
N ASN A 509 26.12 -11.74 -3.90
CA ASN A 509 26.52 -13.14 -3.67
C ASN A 509 25.64 -13.89 -2.64
N THR A 510 24.57 -13.28 -2.16
CA THR A 510 23.56 -13.94 -1.33
C THR A 510 22.44 -14.46 -2.23
N LYS A 511 21.97 -15.68 -1.98
CA LYS A 511 20.77 -16.30 -2.56
C LYS A 511 19.76 -15.22 -3.02
N GLU A 512 19.50 -15.13 -4.32
CA GLU A 512 18.56 -14.15 -4.85
C GLU A 512 17.18 -14.40 -4.25
N TYR A 513 16.76 -13.53 -3.33
CA TYR A 513 15.42 -13.56 -2.79
C TYR A 513 14.43 -13.17 -3.89
N HIS A 514 13.28 -13.84 -3.92
CA HIS A 514 12.24 -13.51 -4.87
C HIS A 514 11.80 -12.05 -4.69
N SER A 515 11.83 -11.23 -5.76
CA SER A 515 11.61 -9.77 -5.64
C SER A 515 10.24 -9.41 -5.06
N PHE A 516 9.21 -10.24 -5.31
CA PHE A 516 7.86 -10.07 -4.76
C PHE A 516 7.67 -10.62 -3.33
N ALA A 517 8.70 -11.21 -2.72
CA ALA A 517 8.64 -11.63 -1.32
C ALA A 517 8.70 -10.43 -0.36
N SER A 518 9.17 -9.26 -0.83
CA SER A 518 9.13 -8.01 -0.08
C SER A 518 8.88 -6.83 -1.01
N ILE A 519 7.67 -6.27 -0.95
CA ILE A 519 7.24 -5.10 -1.72
C ILE A 519 6.46 -4.12 -0.81
N PRO A 520 7.10 -3.53 0.21
CA PRO A 520 6.42 -2.70 1.21
C PRO A 520 5.74 -1.45 0.62
N PHE A 521 6.23 -0.95 -0.52
CA PHE A 521 5.63 0.15 -1.27
C PHE A 521 4.71 -0.31 -2.41
N GLY A 522 4.45 -1.61 -2.52
CA GLY A 522 3.82 -2.23 -3.68
C GLY A 522 4.70 -2.22 -4.93
N HIS A 523 4.11 -2.58 -6.06
CA HIS A 523 4.78 -2.72 -7.34
C HIS A 523 3.91 -2.16 -8.49
N GLY A 524 4.48 -2.03 -9.69
CA GLY A 524 3.79 -1.60 -10.89
C GLY A 524 3.48 -0.10 -10.95
N SER A 525 2.60 0.28 -11.88
CA SER A 525 2.19 1.68 -12.10
C SER A 525 1.61 2.30 -10.83
N ARG A 526 0.91 1.49 -10.01
CA ARG A 526 0.23 1.89 -8.76
C ARG A 526 1.03 1.63 -7.49
N LYS A 527 2.36 1.59 -7.59
CA LYS A 527 3.26 1.63 -6.42
C LYS A 527 3.09 2.92 -5.60
N CYS A 528 3.57 2.95 -4.37
CA CYS A 528 3.46 4.13 -3.51
C CYS A 528 4.01 5.38 -4.21
N LEU A 529 3.20 6.44 -4.28
CA LEU A 529 3.61 7.71 -4.88
C LEU A 529 4.62 8.44 -3.98
N GLY A 530 4.47 8.34 -2.66
CA GLY A 530 5.34 8.96 -1.66
C GLY A 530 6.57 8.13 -1.25
N GLN A 531 6.96 7.11 -2.02
CA GLN A 531 8.12 6.26 -1.66
C GLN A 531 9.39 7.09 -1.45
N ASN A 532 9.71 7.97 -2.41
CA ASN A 532 10.90 8.81 -2.33
C ASN A 532 10.84 9.75 -1.10
N ILE A 533 9.67 10.32 -0.81
CA ILE A 533 9.47 11.17 0.39
C ILE A 533 9.79 10.38 1.66
N ALA A 534 9.17 9.21 1.82
CA ALA A 534 9.33 8.39 3.02
C ALA A 534 10.79 7.98 3.23
N GLU A 535 11.45 7.48 2.18
CA GLU A 535 12.87 7.08 2.26
C GLU A 535 13.79 8.27 2.56
N THR A 536 13.55 9.44 1.95
CA THR A 536 14.31 10.67 2.21
C THR A 536 14.18 11.09 3.67
N MET A 537 12.95 11.18 4.18
CA MET A 537 12.69 11.59 5.56
C MET A 537 13.31 10.61 6.56
N MET A 538 13.13 9.30 6.35
CA MET A 538 13.74 8.27 7.19
C MET A 538 15.27 8.34 7.15
N THR A 539 15.86 8.57 5.98
CA THR A 539 17.31 8.71 5.81
C THR A 539 17.84 9.89 6.61
N LEU A 540 17.30 11.10 6.38
CA LEU A 540 17.78 12.33 7.02
C LEU A 540 17.70 12.25 8.55
N LEU A 541 16.55 11.83 9.09
CA LEU A 541 16.39 11.73 10.54
C LEU A 541 17.28 10.65 11.15
N THR A 542 17.43 9.49 10.49
CA THR A 542 18.27 8.41 11.02
C THR A 542 19.74 8.81 11.05
N VAL A 543 20.25 9.48 10.01
CA VAL A 543 21.64 9.98 9.98
C VAL A 543 21.90 10.87 11.19
N GLN A 544 21.06 11.89 11.42
CA GLN A 544 21.26 12.83 12.51
C GLN A 544 21.16 12.19 13.89
N LEU A 545 20.17 11.33 14.10
CA LEU A 545 20.01 10.63 15.38
C LEU A 545 21.18 9.68 15.67
N VAL A 546 21.63 8.91 14.69
CA VAL A 546 22.73 7.95 14.87
C VAL A 546 24.08 8.66 15.01
N GLN A 547 24.28 9.81 14.35
CA GLN A 547 25.47 10.63 14.55
C GLN A 547 25.57 11.16 15.98
N LYS A 548 24.45 11.64 16.55
CA LYS A 548 24.44 12.22 17.91
C LYS A 548 24.27 11.22 19.04
N TYR A 549 23.57 10.11 18.81
CA TYR A 549 23.13 9.21 19.88
C TYR A 549 23.40 7.73 19.61
N MET A 550 23.68 7.00 20.68
CA MET A 550 23.57 5.55 20.76
C MET A 550 22.20 5.20 21.34
N LEU A 551 21.41 4.42 20.60
CA LEU A 551 20.04 4.10 20.97
C LEU A 551 19.99 2.77 21.72
N GLU A 552 19.24 2.66 22.81
CA GLU A 552 19.02 1.40 23.53
C GLU A 552 17.54 1.21 23.91
N TYR A 553 17.08 -0.03 23.95
CA TYR A 553 15.75 -0.39 24.41
C TYR A 553 15.83 -1.58 25.38
N HIS A 554 15.37 -1.37 26.62
CA HIS A 554 15.55 -2.32 27.74
C HIS A 554 14.26 -3.01 28.19
N TYR A 555 13.20 -2.91 27.41
CA TYR A 555 11.90 -3.51 27.73
C TYR A 555 11.60 -4.69 26.80
N GLY A 556 10.47 -5.37 27.04
CA GLY A 556 10.07 -6.51 26.22
C GLY A 556 9.68 -6.11 24.79
N ASP A 557 9.78 -7.06 23.87
CA ASP A 557 9.60 -6.86 22.43
C ASP A 557 8.34 -6.07 22.05
N ILE A 558 8.54 -5.10 21.16
CA ILE A 558 7.47 -4.33 20.54
C ILE A 558 6.98 -5.09 19.30
N GLU A 559 5.67 -5.32 19.26
CA GLU A 559 5.00 -5.92 18.11
C GLU A 559 4.10 -4.88 17.41
N PRO A 560 3.87 -5.02 16.09
CA PRO A 560 2.91 -4.18 15.39
C PRO A 560 1.47 -4.48 15.81
N THR A 561 0.70 -3.42 16.04
CA THR A 561 -0.77 -3.51 16.16
C THR A 561 -1.37 -3.98 14.84
N ARG A 562 -2.48 -4.71 14.93
CA ARG A 562 -3.24 -5.20 13.77
C ARG A 562 -4.27 -4.19 13.25
N THR A 563 -3.96 -2.91 13.37
CA THR A 563 -4.79 -1.79 12.87
C THR A 563 -4.53 -1.54 11.39
N PHE A 564 -5.34 -0.69 10.74
CA PHE A 564 -5.17 -0.32 9.33
C PHE A 564 -3.74 0.09 8.98
N ILE A 565 -3.11 0.89 9.85
CA ILE A 565 -1.69 1.19 9.83
C ILE A 565 -1.06 0.56 11.07
N ALA A 566 0.02 -0.19 10.90
CA ALA A 566 0.76 -0.80 12.00
C ALA A 566 1.31 0.27 12.94
N LYS A 567 1.11 0.13 14.26
CA LYS A 567 1.69 1.00 15.29
C LYS A 567 2.40 0.14 16.34
N PRO A 568 3.38 0.66 17.08
CA PRO A 568 3.91 -0.02 18.25
C PRO A 568 2.79 -0.37 19.24
N ASN A 569 2.72 -1.63 19.68
CA ASN A 569 1.77 -2.06 20.71
C ASN A 569 2.16 -1.59 22.13
N ARG A 570 3.37 -1.05 22.28
CA ARG A 570 3.97 -0.58 23.54
C ARG A 570 4.66 0.76 23.32
N ALA A 571 4.88 1.47 24.41
CA ALA A 571 5.59 2.75 24.40
C ALA A 571 7.06 2.58 23.95
N LEU A 572 7.52 3.50 23.09
CA LEU A 572 8.90 3.56 22.60
C LEU A 572 9.80 4.30 23.61
N LYS A 573 9.99 3.71 24.79
CA LYS A 573 10.91 4.22 25.82
C LYS A 573 12.36 3.89 25.45
N ILE A 574 12.87 4.58 24.44
CA ILE A 574 14.23 4.42 23.95
C ILE A 574 15.16 5.31 24.77
N ARG A 575 16.31 4.78 25.17
CA ARG A 575 17.41 5.59 25.66
C ARG A 575 18.22 6.10 24.49
N PHE A 576 18.47 7.40 24.44
CA PHE A 576 19.34 8.01 23.46
C PHE A 576 20.56 8.51 24.22
N ILE A 577 21.69 7.84 24.15
CA ILE A 577 22.90 8.16 24.91
C ILE A 577 23.82 8.98 24.02
N ASP A 578 24.36 10.11 24.51
CA ASP A 578 25.22 10.97 23.70
C ASP A 578 26.47 10.23 23.20
N ARG A 579 26.79 10.38 21.91
CA ARG A 579 28.03 9.88 21.32
C ARG A 579 29.11 10.96 21.43
N THR A 580 30.26 10.57 21.98
CA THR A 580 31.47 11.41 22.12
C THR A 580 32.29 11.47 20.85
#